data_AF-A0A8W8HTW8-F1
#
_entry.id   AF-A0A8W8HTW8-F1
#
_cell.length_a   1.000
_cell.length_b   1.000
_cell.length_c   1.000
_cell.angle_alpha   90.00
_cell.angle_beta   90.00
_cell.angle_gamma   90.00
#
_symmetry.space_group_name_H-M   'P 1'
#
loop_
_entity.id
_entity.type
_entity.pdbx_description
1 polymer ?
#
loop_
_entity_poly.entity_id
_entity_poly.type
_entity_poly.pdbx_seq_one_letter_code
_entity_poly.pdbx_strand_id
1 'polypeptide(L)'
;MADHELDALEERLDFIENIVFSNSEKDAFYPKCIDKLANIKEKISTATKNKKRITEIYKKSRDLHKFLDPAYTDEMTMSEEAMEEVIMAEEEYLRDQAKNLETMEELKPTLDSEHLKATPQYTEKFEALSQIQITQQDQTADLTEEARRLLATYNNIITLVSRQFVQWDETLTKMEAKKIKSKN
;
A
#
# COMPACT_ATOMS: atom_id res chain seq x y z
N MET A 1 9.52 -10.97 -5.12
CA MET A 1 9.74 -10.55 -3.72
C MET A 1 9.91 -11.76 -2.82
N ALA A 2 9.01 -12.75 -2.88
CA ALA A 2 9.16 -14.04 -2.18
C ALA A 2 10.42 -14.85 -2.59
N ASP A 3 10.80 -14.84 -3.89
CA ASP A 3 11.97 -15.59 -4.36
C ASP A 3 13.29 -15.08 -3.77
N HIS A 4 13.45 -13.77 -3.58
CA HIS A 4 14.66 -13.18 -3.01
C HIS A 4 14.84 -13.53 -1.51
N GLU A 5 13.74 -13.73 -0.79
CA GLU A 5 13.78 -14.16 0.61
C GLU A 5 14.14 -15.65 0.71
N LEU A 6 13.71 -16.45 -0.27
CA LEU A 6 14.04 -17.87 -0.36
C LEU A 6 15.52 -18.06 -0.70
N ASP A 7 16.03 -17.32 -1.69
CA ASP A 7 17.44 -17.36 -2.11
C ASP A 7 18.38 -16.95 -0.94
N ALA A 8 18.03 -15.91 -0.19
CA ALA A 8 18.80 -15.47 0.98
C ALA A 8 18.78 -16.50 2.11
N LEU A 9 17.69 -17.24 2.27
CA LEU A 9 17.58 -18.30 3.27
C LEU A 9 18.40 -19.52 2.86
N GLU A 10 18.41 -19.86 1.57
CA GLU A 10 19.18 -20.96 1.00
C GLU A 10 20.68 -20.70 1.11
N GLU A 11 21.15 -19.49 0.80
CA GLU A 11 22.57 -19.09 0.97
C GLU A 11 23.01 -19.20 2.45
N ARG A 12 22.13 -18.79 3.37
CA ARG A 12 22.40 -18.88 4.80
C ARG A 12 22.37 -20.32 5.31
N LEU A 13 21.50 -21.17 4.77
CA LEU A 13 21.45 -22.59 5.07
C LEU A 13 22.76 -23.26 4.61
N ASP A 14 23.17 -23.02 3.38
CA ASP A 14 24.43 -23.53 2.81
C ASP A 14 25.64 -23.11 3.62
N PHE A 15 25.68 -21.85 4.08
CA PHE A 15 26.75 -21.37 4.95
C PHE A 15 26.82 -22.16 6.28
N ILE A 16 25.68 -22.38 6.93
CA ILE A 16 25.61 -23.11 8.20
C ILE A 16 25.95 -24.59 7.99
N GLU A 17 25.47 -25.20 6.92
CA GLU A 17 25.78 -26.59 6.59
C GLU A 17 27.27 -26.79 6.30
N ASN A 18 27.90 -25.86 5.59
CA ASN A 18 29.34 -25.87 5.36
C ASN A 18 30.16 -25.71 6.65
N ILE A 19 29.67 -24.95 7.63
CA ILE A 19 30.31 -24.83 8.95
C ILE A 19 30.22 -26.15 9.73
N VAL A 20 29.09 -26.84 9.68
CA VAL A 20 28.85 -28.04 10.52
C VAL A 20 29.43 -29.30 9.90
N PHE A 21 29.27 -29.49 8.58
CA PHE A 21 29.63 -30.72 7.87
C PHE A 21 30.89 -30.57 7.00
N SER A 22 31.24 -29.33 6.62
CA SER A 22 32.32 -29.02 5.67
C SER A 22 32.24 -29.90 4.42
N ASN A 23 33.22 -30.79 4.19
CA ASN A 23 33.28 -31.69 3.03
C ASN A 23 32.68 -33.09 3.27
N SER A 24 31.94 -33.28 4.36
CA SER A 24 31.37 -34.59 4.74
C SER A 24 29.98 -34.75 4.14
N GLU A 25 29.57 -35.99 3.83
CA GLU A 25 28.20 -36.28 3.37
C GLU A 25 27.16 -35.84 4.41
N LYS A 26 26.30 -34.89 4.02
CA LYS A 26 25.30 -34.22 4.86
C LYS A 26 24.29 -35.19 5.50
N ASP A 27 24.02 -36.33 4.85
CA ASP A 27 23.03 -37.32 5.28
C ASP A 27 23.60 -38.56 5.98
N ALA A 28 24.91 -38.82 5.86
CA ALA A 28 25.51 -40.07 6.35
C ALA A 28 26.05 -39.98 7.78
N PHE A 29 26.39 -38.77 8.23
CA PHE A 29 27.07 -38.59 9.51
C PHE A 29 26.53 -37.35 10.22
N TYR A 30 25.74 -37.55 11.28
CA TYR A 30 25.37 -36.47 12.20
C TYR A 30 26.51 -36.27 13.20
N PRO A 31 27.40 -35.27 13.01
CA PRO A 31 28.50 -35.08 13.94
C PRO A 31 27.90 -34.66 15.28
N LYS A 32 28.24 -35.40 16.35
CA LYS A 32 27.94 -35.02 17.73
C LYS A 32 28.79 -33.81 18.16
N CYS A 33 28.66 -32.69 17.44
CA CYS A 33 29.44 -31.47 17.63
C CYS A 33 29.27 -30.93 19.04
N ILE A 34 28.05 -31.00 19.58
CA ILE A 34 27.74 -30.57 20.95
C ILE A 34 28.51 -31.42 21.97
N ASP A 35 28.50 -32.76 21.83
CA ASP A 35 29.19 -33.64 22.77
C ASP A 35 30.72 -33.50 22.67
N LYS A 36 31.26 -33.37 21.45
CA LYS A 36 32.69 -33.11 21.23
C LYS A 36 33.10 -31.75 21.80
N LEU A 37 32.30 -30.71 21.59
CA LEU A 37 32.53 -29.37 22.11
C LEU A 37 32.44 -29.35 23.65
N ALA A 38 31.46 -30.05 24.23
CA ALA A 38 31.33 -30.21 25.67
C ALA A 38 32.55 -30.91 26.28
N ASN A 39 33.03 -31.99 25.64
CA ASN A 39 34.23 -32.71 26.05
C ASN A 39 35.50 -31.83 25.94
N ILE A 40 35.64 -31.06 24.85
CA ILE A 40 36.73 -30.09 24.68
C ILE A 40 36.66 -29.01 25.76
N LYS A 41 35.49 -28.45 26.03
CA LYS A 41 35.27 -27.46 27.10
C LYS A 41 35.63 -28.03 28.47
N GLU A 42 35.27 -29.28 28.75
CA GLU A 42 35.62 -29.96 30.01
C GLU A 42 37.14 -30.20 30.13
N LYS A 43 37.79 -30.62 29.04
CA LYS A 43 39.25 -30.76 28.97
C LYS A 43 39.98 -29.43 29.16
N ILE A 44 39.50 -28.36 28.52
CA ILE A 44 40.03 -27.00 28.69
C ILE A 44 39.81 -26.53 30.13
N SER A 45 38.62 -26.73 30.70
CA SER A 45 38.33 -26.39 32.10
C SER A 45 39.27 -27.12 33.04
N THR A 46 39.47 -28.42 32.86
CA THR A 46 40.35 -29.24 33.68
C THR A 46 41.82 -28.84 33.53
N ALA A 47 42.29 -28.55 32.32
CA ALA A 47 43.64 -28.05 32.06
C ALA A 47 43.89 -26.64 32.64
N THR A 48 42.84 -25.85 32.81
CA THR A 48 42.91 -24.44 33.25
C THR A 48 42.68 -24.28 34.76
N LYS A 49 42.03 -25.26 35.43
CA LYS A 49 41.73 -25.24 36.88
C LYS A 49 42.94 -24.90 37.77
N ASN A 50 44.13 -25.37 37.43
CA ASN A 50 45.35 -25.15 38.23
C ASN A 50 46.20 -23.95 37.75
N LYS A 51 45.80 -23.27 36.66
CA LYS A 51 46.54 -22.16 36.05
C LYS A 51 45.80 -20.83 36.23
N LYS A 52 45.91 -20.24 37.42
CA LYS A 52 45.23 -18.98 37.82
C LYS A 52 45.35 -17.86 36.77
N ARG A 53 46.54 -17.66 36.20
CA ARG A 53 46.81 -16.64 35.17
C ARG A 53 46.02 -16.85 33.88
N ILE A 54 45.80 -18.11 33.47
CA ILE A 54 44.99 -18.43 32.28
C ILE A 54 43.51 -18.23 32.57
N THR A 55 43.04 -18.61 33.76
CA THR A 55 41.65 -18.35 34.19
C THR A 55 41.33 -16.85 34.23
N GLU A 56 42.27 -16.02 34.69
CA GLU A 56 42.13 -14.57 34.66
C GLU A 56 42.09 -14.01 33.23
N ILE A 57 42.94 -14.51 32.32
CA ILE A 57 42.92 -14.11 30.91
C ILE A 57 41.61 -14.53 30.23
N TYR A 58 41.06 -15.72 30.51
CA TYR A 58 39.76 -16.13 29.96
C TYR A 58 38.61 -15.26 30.43
N LYS A 59 38.66 -14.78 31.69
CA LYS A 59 37.69 -13.81 32.20
C LYS A 59 37.86 -12.46 31.48
N LYS A 60 39.09 -11.96 31.42
CA LYS A 60 39.42 -10.71 30.70
C LYS A 60 39.13 -10.78 29.22
N SER A 61 39.20 -11.95 28.56
CA SER A 61 38.89 -12.11 27.14
C SER A 61 37.43 -11.82 26.83
N ARG A 62 36.51 -12.12 27.77
CA ARG A 62 35.10 -11.76 27.63
C ARG A 62 34.92 -10.25 27.73
N ASP A 63 35.60 -9.63 28.68
CA ASP A 63 35.59 -8.18 28.84
C ASP A 63 36.24 -7.52 27.61
N LEU A 64 37.34 -8.06 27.11
CA LEU A 64 38.02 -7.60 25.89
C LEU A 64 37.12 -7.69 24.66
N HIS A 65 36.30 -8.74 24.55
CA HIS A 65 35.34 -8.86 23.47
C HIS A 65 34.28 -7.75 23.52
N LYS A 66 33.84 -7.38 24.74
CA LYS A 66 32.97 -6.21 24.96
C LYS A 66 33.66 -4.90 24.60
N PHE A 67 34.94 -4.74 24.97
CA PHE A 67 35.73 -3.54 24.63
C PHE A 67 36.12 -3.46 23.15
N LEU A 68 36.00 -4.54 22.39
CA LEU A 68 36.25 -4.59 20.94
C LEU A 68 34.95 -4.49 20.12
N ASP A 69 33.80 -4.42 20.78
CA ASP A 69 32.52 -4.16 20.13
C ASP A 69 32.48 -2.67 19.72
N PRO A 70 32.40 -2.35 18.40
CA PRO A 70 32.36 -0.98 17.92
C PRO A 70 31.26 -0.15 18.58
N ALA A 71 30.10 -0.76 18.85
CA ALA A 71 28.98 -0.08 19.49
C ALA A 71 29.29 0.33 20.94
N TYR A 72 30.10 -0.46 21.65
CA TYR A 72 30.50 -0.15 23.03
C TYR A 72 31.65 0.87 23.08
N THR A 73 32.54 0.86 22.09
CA THR A 73 33.57 1.90 21.98
C THR A 73 33.00 3.24 21.57
N ASP A 74 32.00 3.30 20.69
CA ASP A 74 31.36 4.55 20.28
C ASP A 74 30.63 5.21 21.45
N GLU A 75 29.93 4.42 22.27
CA GLU A 75 29.25 4.89 23.49
C GLU A 75 30.22 5.40 24.56
N MET A 76 31.43 4.83 24.66
CA MET A 76 32.46 5.22 25.63
C MET A 76 33.36 6.38 25.12
N THR A 77 33.47 6.57 23.80
CA THR A 77 34.40 7.55 23.18
C THR A 77 33.71 8.82 22.70
N MET A 78 32.38 8.86 22.67
CA MET A 78 31.65 10.09 22.41
C MET A 78 31.85 11.05 23.58
N SER A 79 32.74 12.02 23.37
CA SER A 79 32.96 13.14 24.30
C SER A 79 31.65 13.91 24.53
N GLU A 80 31.47 14.51 25.71
CA GLU A 80 30.29 15.35 26.00
C GLU A 80 30.09 16.44 24.95
N GLU A 81 31.17 17.01 24.44
CA GLU A 81 31.17 18.03 23.37
C GLU A 81 30.67 17.48 22.02
N ALA A 82 31.02 16.22 21.69
CA ALA A 82 30.54 15.55 20.49
C ALA A 82 29.06 15.17 20.61
N MET A 83 28.62 14.78 21.81
CA MET A 83 27.21 14.51 22.08
C MET A 83 26.37 15.80 21.96
N GLU A 84 26.88 16.93 22.46
CA GLU A 84 26.23 18.24 22.32
C GLU A 84 26.12 18.66 20.85
N GLU A 85 27.19 18.51 20.07
CA GLU A 85 27.19 18.84 18.63
C GLU A 85 26.19 17.96 17.85
N VAL A 86 26.12 16.66 18.17
CA VAL A 86 25.14 15.74 17.56
C VAL A 86 23.70 16.14 17.92
N ILE A 87 23.44 16.47 19.19
CA ILE A 87 22.09 16.91 19.61
C ILE A 87 21.70 18.22 18.92
N MET A 88 22.63 19.17 18.79
CA MET A 88 22.37 20.42 18.08
C MET A 88 22.17 20.21 16.58
N ALA A 89 22.94 19.33 15.96
CA ALA A 89 22.80 18.98 14.54
C ALA A 89 21.44 18.30 14.26
N GLU A 90 20.97 17.47 15.18
CA GLU A 90 19.71 16.72 15.07
C GLU A 90 18.51 17.43 15.73
N GLU A 91 18.68 18.67 16.22
CA GLU A 91 17.63 19.39 16.96
C GLU A 91 16.36 19.57 16.12
N GLU A 92 16.52 19.98 14.86
CA GLU A 92 15.40 20.20 13.94
C GLU A 92 14.65 18.89 13.65
N TYR A 93 15.40 17.80 13.43
CA TYR A 93 14.83 16.47 13.22
C TYR A 93 14.04 15.99 14.45
N LEU A 94 14.60 16.13 15.66
CA LEU A 94 13.92 15.75 16.90
C LEU A 94 12.65 16.57 17.13
N ARG A 95 12.67 17.87 16.82
CA ARG A 95 11.49 18.75 16.91
C ARG A 95 10.41 18.35 15.92
N ASP A 96 10.77 18.00 14.68
CA ASP A 96 9.80 17.53 13.69
C ASP A 96 9.20 16.18 14.09
N GLN A 97 10.02 15.24 14.58
CA GLN A 97 9.53 13.95 15.11
C GLN A 97 8.58 14.14 16.30
N ALA A 98 8.88 15.05 17.23
CA ALA A 98 8.01 15.34 18.36
C ALA A 98 6.65 15.92 17.91
N LYS A 99 6.67 16.85 16.94
CA LYS A 99 5.45 17.42 16.36
C LYS A 99 4.63 16.35 15.63
N ASN A 100 5.28 15.50 14.83
CA ASN A 100 4.62 14.40 14.14
C ASN A 100 3.97 13.44 15.15
N LEU A 101 4.66 13.11 16.24
CA LEU A 101 4.12 12.26 17.31
C LEU A 101 2.88 12.89 17.98
N GLU A 102 2.93 14.19 18.26
CA GLU A 102 1.80 14.94 18.83
C GLU A 102 0.58 14.88 17.90
N THR A 103 0.77 15.18 16.60
CA THR A 103 -0.31 15.07 15.62
C THR A 103 -0.85 13.64 15.50
N MET A 104 0.01 12.63 15.67
CA MET A 104 -0.41 11.23 15.61
C MET A 104 -1.27 10.84 16.81
N GLU A 105 -0.94 11.33 18.01
CA GLU A 105 -1.73 11.09 19.22
C GLU A 105 -3.07 11.86 19.16
N GLU A 106 -3.10 13.05 18.57
CA GLU A 106 -4.34 13.80 18.30
C GLU A 106 -5.25 13.06 17.30
N LEU A 107 -4.69 12.41 16.28
CA LEU A 107 -5.43 11.69 15.24
C LEU A 107 -5.87 10.29 15.66
N LYS A 108 -5.20 9.66 16.64
CA LYS A 108 -5.53 8.34 17.18
C LYS A 108 -7.01 8.12 17.52
N PRO A 109 -7.73 9.03 18.21
CA PRO A 109 -9.16 8.86 18.48
C PRO A 109 -10.05 8.89 17.22
N THR A 110 -9.59 9.43 16.08
CA THR A 110 -10.37 9.43 14.84
C THR A 110 -10.43 8.05 14.17
N LEU A 111 -9.39 7.22 14.36
CA LEU A 111 -9.34 5.85 13.89
C LEU A 111 -10.39 4.97 14.58
N ASP A 112 -10.70 5.27 15.83
CA ASP A 112 -11.70 4.56 16.63
C ASP A 112 -13.11 5.16 16.54
N SER A 113 -13.33 6.10 15.61
CA SER A 113 -14.61 6.78 15.48
C SER A 113 -15.74 5.77 15.19
N GLU A 114 -16.85 5.94 15.91
CA GLU A 114 -18.07 5.16 15.74
C GLU A 114 -18.58 5.21 14.29
N HIS A 115 -18.32 6.31 13.57
CA HIS A 115 -18.67 6.46 12.16
C HIS A 115 -17.90 5.50 11.24
N LEU A 116 -16.59 5.29 11.49
CA LEU A 116 -15.81 4.31 10.75
C LEU A 116 -16.29 2.89 11.07
N LYS A 117 -16.57 2.60 12.34
CA LYS A 117 -17.12 1.30 12.78
C LYS A 117 -18.52 1.01 12.22
N ALA A 118 -19.33 2.05 12.01
CA ALA A 118 -20.67 1.92 11.45
C ALA A 118 -20.70 1.80 9.91
N THR A 119 -19.56 1.98 9.22
CA THR A 119 -19.47 1.93 7.75
C THR A 119 -20.03 0.63 7.13
N PRO A 120 -19.76 -0.57 7.68
CA PRO A 120 -20.34 -1.82 7.17
C PRO A 120 -21.87 -1.85 7.20
N GLN A 121 -22.50 -1.19 8.18
CA GLN A 121 -23.97 -1.14 8.31
C GLN A 121 -24.63 -0.31 7.20
N TYR A 122 -23.91 0.68 6.67
CA TYR A 122 -24.37 1.50 5.56
C TYR A 122 -24.03 0.90 4.19
N THR A 123 -23.09 -0.04 4.14
CA THR A 123 -22.64 -0.68 2.89
C THR A 123 -23.76 -1.44 2.21
N GLU A 124 -24.54 -2.24 2.95
CA GLU A 124 -25.67 -3.00 2.40
C GLU A 124 -26.79 -2.07 1.87
N LYS A 125 -27.10 -1.00 2.62
CA LYS A 125 -28.08 0.01 2.18
C LYS A 125 -27.58 0.78 0.95
N PHE A 126 -26.29 1.06 0.89
CA PHE A 126 -25.66 1.73 -0.23
C PHE A 126 -25.64 0.85 -1.49
N GLU A 127 -25.38 -0.44 -1.35
CA GLU A 127 -25.45 -1.41 -2.44
C GLU A 127 -26.87 -1.51 -3.01
N ALA A 128 -27.88 -1.63 -2.14
CA ALA A 128 -29.28 -1.60 -2.56
C ALA A 128 -29.64 -0.30 -3.29
N LEU A 129 -29.19 0.84 -2.77
CA LEU A 129 -29.41 2.15 -3.39
C LEU A 129 -28.68 2.27 -4.74
N SER A 130 -27.47 1.74 -4.85
CA SER A 130 -26.68 1.73 -6.08
C SER A 130 -27.40 0.95 -7.17
N GLN A 131 -27.96 -0.21 -6.84
CA GLN A 131 -28.74 -1.01 -7.79
C GLN A 131 -30.01 -0.28 -8.27
N ILE A 132 -30.70 0.42 -7.37
CA ILE A 132 -31.84 1.27 -7.71
C ILE A 132 -31.39 2.40 -8.64
N GLN A 133 -30.27 3.05 -8.34
CA GLN A 133 -29.74 4.15 -9.14
C GLN A 133 -29.40 3.73 -10.57
N ILE A 134 -28.79 2.55 -10.75
CA ILE A 134 -28.51 1.98 -12.08
C ILE A 134 -29.83 1.79 -12.84
N THR A 135 -30.82 1.20 -12.20
CA THR A 135 -32.14 0.95 -12.82
C THR A 135 -32.83 2.26 -13.21
N GLN A 136 -32.77 3.29 -12.35
CA GLN A 136 -33.33 4.61 -12.63
C GLN A 136 -32.59 5.32 -13.76
N GLN A 137 -31.28 5.14 -13.86
CA GLN A 137 -30.48 5.71 -14.93
C GLN A 137 -30.87 5.12 -16.29
N ASP A 138 -31.02 3.80 -16.36
CA ASP A 138 -31.44 3.11 -17.58
C ASP A 138 -32.86 3.54 -18.00
N GLN A 139 -33.81 3.54 -17.06
CA GLN A 139 -35.18 3.99 -17.32
C GLN A 139 -35.25 5.44 -17.79
N THR A 140 -34.41 6.31 -17.21
CA THR A 140 -34.35 7.72 -17.61
C THR A 140 -33.77 7.87 -19.01
N ALA A 141 -32.76 7.07 -19.36
CA ALA A 141 -32.19 7.06 -20.70
C ALA A 141 -33.23 6.64 -21.75
N ASP A 142 -33.94 5.54 -21.50
CA ASP A 142 -34.99 5.02 -22.39
C ASP A 142 -36.12 6.05 -22.57
N LEU A 143 -36.64 6.61 -21.48
CA LEU A 143 -37.70 7.62 -21.54
C LEU A 143 -37.25 8.88 -22.29
N THR A 144 -35.99 9.28 -22.11
CA THR A 144 -35.43 10.44 -22.82
C THR A 144 -35.30 10.14 -24.31
N GLU A 145 -34.93 8.93 -24.70
CA GLU A 145 -34.88 8.53 -26.11
C GLU A 145 -36.28 8.51 -26.73
N GLU A 146 -37.28 7.95 -26.04
CA GLU A 146 -38.66 7.94 -26.51
C GLU A 146 -39.21 9.37 -26.67
N ALA A 147 -38.96 10.25 -25.70
CA ALA A 147 -39.36 11.65 -25.79
C ALA A 147 -38.69 12.38 -26.97
N ARG A 148 -37.39 12.12 -27.21
CA ARG A 148 -36.67 12.67 -28.37
C ARG A 148 -37.26 12.16 -29.68
N ARG A 149 -37.59 10.87 -29.76
CA ARG A 149 -38.23 10.28 -30.94
C ARG A 149 -39.59 10.91 -31.19
N LEU A 150 -40.41 11.07 -30.16
CA LEU A 150 -41.72 11.70 -30.27
C LEU A 150 -41.59 13.15 -30.75
N LEU A 151 -40.68 13.93 -30.17
CA LEU A 151 -40.38 15.30 -30.61
C LEU A 151 -39.92 15.36 -32.07
N ALA A 152 -39.07 14.42 -32.49
CA ALA A 152 -38.63 14.33 -33.88
C ALA A 152 -39.81 14.03 -34.83
N THR A 153 -40.69 13.09 -34.46
CA THR A 153 -41.89 12.79 -35.27
C THR A 153 -42.84 13.99 -35.34
N TYR A 154 -43.05 14.69 -34.23
CA TYR A 154 -43.87 15.90 -34.19
C TYR A 154 -43.28 16.99 -35.10
N ASN A 155 -41.99 17.28 -34.99
CA ASN A 155 -41.31 18.26 -35.84
C ASN A 155 -41.41 17.92 -37.33
N ASN A 156 -41.30 16.62 -37.68
CA ASN A 156 -41.47 16.15 -39.05
C ASN A 156 -42.90 16.39 -39.55
N ILE A 157 -43.92 16.05 -38.75
CA ILE A 157 -45.33 16.26 -39.09
C ILE A 157 -45.60 17.75 -39.28
N ILE A 158 -45.16 18.60 -38.36
CA ILE A 158 -45.33 20.06 -38.47
C ILE A 158 -44.68 20.60 -39.75
N THR A 159 -43.45 20.19 -40.05
CA THR A 159 -42.75 20.62 -41.26
C THR A 159 -43.48 20.20 -42.54
N LEU A 160 -43.97 18.96 -42.59
CA LEU A 160 -44.76 18.45 -43.72
C LEU A 160 -46.07 19.21 -43.89
N VAL A 161 -46.81 19.42 -42.79
CA VAL A 161 -48.08 20.15 -42.78
C VAL A 161 -47.87 21.61 -43.20
N SER A 162 -46.85 22.29 -42.66
CA SER A 162 -46.49 23.65 -43.09
C SER A 162 -46.17 23.72 -44.58
N ARG A 163 -45.40 22.77 -45.12
CA ARG A 163 -45.11 22.70 -46.56
C ARG A 163 -46.39 22.47 -47.38
N GLN A 164 -47.27 21.59 -46.90
CA GLN A 164 -48.53 21.31 -47.58
C GLN A 164 -49.45 22.53 -47.62
N PHE A 165 -49.51 23.30 -46.53
CA PHE A 165 -50.26 24.56 -46.49
C PHE A 165 -49.71 25.59 -47.48
N VAL A 166 -48.38 25.75 -47.56
CA VAL A 166 -47.77 26.65 -48.55
C VAL A 166 -48.10 26.21 -49.99
N GLN A 167 -48.02 24.90 -50.27
CA GLN A 167 -48.39 24.38 -51.59
C GLN A 167 -49.86 24.61 -51.92
N TRP A 168 -50.77 24.40 -50.96
CA TRP A 168 -52.18 24.68 -51.15
C TRP A 168 -52.44 26.18 -51.40
N ASP A 169 -51.77 27.06 -50.66
CA ASP A 169 -51.88 28.51 -50.83
C ASP A 169 -51.38 28.96 -52.21
N GLU A 170 -50.24 28.45 -52.68
CA GLU A 170 -49.75 28.71 -54.04
C GLU A 170 -50.73 28.23 -55.12
N THR A 171 -51.33 27.05 -54.91
CA THR A 171 -52.27 26.46 -55.87
C THR A 171 -53.55 27.29 -55.92
N LEU A 172 -54.04 27.73 -54.77
CA LEU A 172 -55.21 28.59 -54.63
C LEU A 172 -54.95 29.96 -55.29
N THR A 173 -53.80 30.59 -55.01
CA THR A 173 -53.38 31.86 -55.63
C THR A 173 -53.30 31.75 -57.15
N LYS A 174 -52.75 30.64 -57.69
CA LYS A 174 -52.71 30.39 -59.15
C LYS A 174 -54.11 30.27 -59.74
N MET A 175 -55.04 29.61 -59.06
CA MET A 175 -56.44 29.49 -59.52
C MET A 175 -57.17 30.83 -59.48
N GLU A 176 -56.98 31.62 -58.41
CA GLU A 176 -57.55 32.97 -58.29
C GLU A 176 -57.01 33.90 -59.38
N ALA A 177 -55.70 33.91 -59.62
CA ALA A 177 -55.08 34.72 -60.67
C ALA A 177 -55.61 34.36 -62.07
N LYS A 178 -55.82 33.07 -62.36
CA LYS A 178 -56.45 32.63 -63.62
C LYS A 178 -57.90 33.11 -63.74
N LYS A 179 -58.67 33.05 -62.64
CA LYS A 179 -60.07 33.51 -62.60
C LYS A 179 -60.18 35.03 -62.77
N ILE A 180 -59.24 35.80 -62.23
CA ILE A 180 -59.18 37.26 -62.40
C ILE A 180 -58.82 37.62 -63.84
N LYS A 181 -57.85 36.92 -64.46
CA LYS A 181 -57.49 37.12 -65.88
C LYS A 181 -58.59 36.77 -66.87
N SER A 182 -59.52 35.88 -66.50
CA SER A 182 -60.69 35.52 -67.32
C SER A 182 -61.85 36.53 -67.23
N LYS A 183 -61.76 37.49 -66.30
CA LYS A 183 -62.80 38.52 -66.06
C LYS A 183 -62.44 39.91 -66.59
N ASN A 184 -61.21 40.11 -67.07
CA ASN A 184 -60.77 41.28 -67.83
C ASN A 184 -60.71 40.92 -69.32
#